data_AF-A0A7X7KU56-F1
#
_entry.id   AF-A0A7X7KU56-F1
#
_cell.length_a   1.000
_cell.length_b   1.000
_cell.length_c   1.000
_cell.angle_alpha   90.00
_cell.angle_beta   90.00
_cell.angle_gamma   90.00
#
_symmetry.space_group_name_H-M   'P 1'
#
loop_
_entity.id
_entity.type
_entity.pdbx_description
1 polymer ?
#
loop_
_entity_poly.entity_id
_entity_poly.type
_entity_poly.pdbx_seq_one_letter_code
_entity_poly.pdbx_strand_id
1 'polypeptide(L)'
;RHTRRSADGRITYLGVSRELMEAYHASDDDLEAIPGQLRDIEGTDVALMIRQTSHGSLRGNLRSQPEIDIQEFAAELGGGGHRNAAGFTLPPADLDATLADLVARLEKKLEQH
;
A
#
# COMPACT_ATOMS: atom_id res chain seq x y z
N ARG A 1 12.89 8.20 7.78
CA ARG A 1 11.53 7.68 8.07
C ARG A 1 11.00 7.11 6.77
N HIS A 2 10.71 5.81 6.68
CA HIS A 2 10.29 5.15 5.43
C HIS A 2 8.78 5.31 5.18
N THR A 3 7.99 5.50 6.24
CA THR A 3 6.56 5.84 6.16
C THR A 3 6.37 7.29 5.71
N ARG A 4 5.50 7.49 4.72
CA ARG A 4 5.12 8.79 4.16
C ARG A 4 3.60 8.98 4.24
N ARG A 5 3.12 10.21 4.05
CA ARG A 5 1.70 10.56 4.04
C ARG A 5 1.35 11.43 2.83
N SER A 6 0.10 11.34 2.36
CA SER A 6 -0.48 12.28 1.38
C SER A 6 -0.50 13.70 1.93
N ALA A 7 -0.72 14.69 1.05
CA ALA A 7 -0.72 16.11 1.43
C ALA A 7 -1.82 16.45 2.47
N ASP A 8 -2.97 15.78 2.39
CA ASP A 8 -4.10 15.91 3.32
C ASP A 8 -4.00 14.98 4.55
N GLY A 9 -2.99 14.12 4.59
CA GLY A 9 -2.77 13.15 5.66
C GLY A 9 -3.69 11.92 5.62
N ARG A 10 -4.66 11.84 4.72
CA ARG A 10 -5.67 10.75 4.65
C ARG A 10 -5.08 9.42 4.19
N ILE A 11 -3.96 9.44 3.49
CA ILE A 11 -3.26 8.23 3.03
C ILE A 11 -1.92 8.12 3.75
N THR A 12 -1.67 6.97 4.38
CA THR A 12 -0.37 6.60 4.94
C THR A 12 0.23 5.49 4.10
N TYR A 13 1.47 5.64 3.65
CA TYR A 13 2.07 4.65 2.75
C TYR A 13 3.54 4.33 3.04
N LEU A 14 3.94 3.14 2.62
CA LEU A 14 5.27 2.59 2.82
C LEU A 14 5.73 1.78 1.61
N GLY A 15 6.97 2.04 1.18
CA GLY A 15 7.71 1.21 0.23
C GLY A 15 8.76 0.37 0.94
N VAL A 16 8.82 -0.92 0.62
CA VAL A 16 9.82 -1.84 1.13
C VAL A 16 10.58 -2.46 -0.05
N SER A 17 11.81 -2.01 -0.28
CA SER A 17 12.66 -2.60 -1.32
C SER A 17 13.16 -3.98 -0.90
N ARG A 18 13.58 -4.77 -1.88
CA ARG A 18 14.18 -6.09 -1.61
C ARG A 18 15.47 -5.95 -0.79
N GLU A 19 16.28 -4.96 -1.13
CA GLU A 19 17.52 -4.62 -0.43
C GLU A 19 17.25 -4.28 1.05
N LEU A 20 16.15 -3.56 1.32
CA LEU A 20 15.74 -3.24 2.69
C LEU A 20 15.34 -4.50 3.46
N MET A 21 14.56 -5.41 2.84
CA MET A 21 14.23 -6.68 3.49
C MET A 21 15.49 -7.49 3.82
N GLU A 22 16.44 -7.57 2.89
CA GLU A 22 17.69 -8.31 3.08
C GLU A 22 18.59 -7.69 4.15
N ALA A 23 18.72 -6.36 4.16
CA ALA A 23 19.51 -5.63 5.15
C ALA A 23 19.00 -5.84 6.60
N TYR A 24 17.70 -6.07 6.77
CA TYR A 24 17.07 -6.29 8.07
C TYR A 24 16.76 -7.77 8.36
N HIS A 25 17.15 -8.69 7.47
CA HIS A 25 16.77 -10.11 7.52
C HIS A 25 15.27 -10.32 7.70
N ALA A 26 14.46 -9.43 7.12
CA ALA A 26 13.01 -9.46 7.22
C ALA A 26 12.42 -10.46 6.23
N SER A 27 11.37 -11.14 6.67
CA SER A 27 10.54 -12.04 5.89
C SER A 27 9.23 -11.37 5.48
N ASP A 28 8.46 -12.06 4.64
CA ASP A 28 7.12 -11.58 4.26
C ASP A 28 6.18 -11.53 5.47
N ASP A 29 6.35 -12.43 6.44
CA ASP A 29 5.53 -12.54 7.65
C ASP A 29 5.75 -11.33 8.57
N ASP A 30 6.99 -10.82 8.64
CA ASP A 30 7.32 -9.61 9.41
C ASP A 30 6.57 -8.36 8.90
N LEU A 31 6.13 -8.38 7.64
CA LEU A 31 5.43 -7.27 7.02
C LEU A 31 3.90 -7.40 7.08
N GLU A 32 3.36 -8.56 7.47
CA GLU A 32 1.92 -8.84 7.40
C GLU A 32 1.08 -7.87 8.26
N ALA A 33 1.59 -7.53 9.46
CA ALA A 33 0.91 -6.64 10.39
C ALA A 33 1.01 -5.15 10.01
N ILE A 34 1.99 -4.78 9.18
CA ILE A 34 2.33 -3.37 8.91
C ILE A 34 1.17 -2.60 8.27
N PRO A 35 0.47 -3.10 7.22
CA PRO A 35 -0.66 -2.37 6.64
C PRO A 35 -1.75 -2.01 7.65
N GLY A 36 -2.00 -2.89 8.64
CA GLY A 36 -2.93 -2.62 9.74
C GLY A 36 -2.42 -1.50 10.66
N GLN A 37 -1.15 -1.57 11.06
CA GLN A 37 -0.51 -0.54 11.88
C GLN A 37 -0.47 0.83 11.19
N LEU A 38 -0.25 0.87 9.87
CA LEU A 38 -0.30 2.11 9.09
C LEU A 38 -1.71 2.72 9.07
N ARG A 39 -2.76 1.88 8.98
CA ARG A 39 -4.17 2.33 9.03
C ARG A 39 -4.52 2.91 10.39
N ASP A 40 -3.96 2.36 11.47
CA ASP A 40 -4.26 2.80 12.84
C ASP A 40 -3.61 4.16 13.21
N ILE A 41 -2.81 4.75 12.32
CA ILE A 41 -2.28 6.11 12.49
C ILE A 41 -3.42 7.12 12.37
N GLU A 42 -3.55 8.00 13.37
CA GLU A 42 -4.61 9.01 13.43
C GLU A 42 -4.71 9.86 12.14
N GLY A 43 -5.94 9.98 11.64
CA GLY A 43 -6.26 10.66 10.39
C GLY A 43 -5.96 9.85 9.13
N THR A 44 -5.59 8.58 9.25
CA THR A 44 -5.44 7.68 8.10
C THR A 44 -6.77 7.04 7.74
N ASP A 45 -7.20 7.30 6.52
CA ASP A 45 -8.36 6.71 5.87
C ASP A 45 -7.96 5.45 5.08
N VAL A 46 -6.80 5.50 4.41
CA VAL A 46 -6.25 4.40 3.62
C VAL A 46 -4.76 4.21 3.91
N ALA A 47 -4.37 2.97 4.16
CA ALA A 47 -2.98 2.54 4.25
C ALA A 47 -2.57 1.72 3.04
N LEU A 48 -1.43 2.06 2.43
CA LEU A 48 -0.83 1.35 1.30
C LEU A 48 0.60 0.91 1.64
N MET A 49 0.88 -0.37 1.56
CA MET A 49 2.25 -0.89 1.60
C MET A 49 2.57 -1.60 0.30
N ILE A 50 3.66 -1.20 -0.35
CA ILE A 50 4.22 -1.90 -1.52
C ILE A 50 5.57 -2.50 -1.12
N ARG A 51 5.78 -3.77 -1.49
CA ARG A 51 7.08 -4.43 -1.34
C ARG A 51 7.55 -5.04 -2.65
N GLN A 52 8.86 -5.04 -2.87
CA GLN A 52 9.49 -5.79 -3.94
C GLN A 52 9.64 -7.26 -3.56
N THR A 53 9.24 -8.16 -4.46
CA THR A 53 9.46 -9.60 -4.31
C THR A 53 10.85 -10.00 -4.79
N SER A 54 11.26 -11.25 -4.53
CA SER A 54 12.51 -11.82 -5.05
C SER A 54 12.59 -11.83 -6.59
N HIS A 55 11.45 -11.78 -7.29
CA HIS A 55 11.39 -11.77 -8.75
C HIS A 55 11.25 -10.34 -9.32
N GLY A 56 11.38 -9.31 -8.49
CA GLY A 56 11.28 -7.91 -8.87
C GLY A 56 9.85 -7.38 -9.01
N SER A 57 8.82 -8.24 -8.93
CA SER A 57 7.42 -7.80 -8.92
C SER A 57 7.09 -6.99 -7.67
N LEU A 58 6.04 -6.16 -7.75
CA LEU A 58 5.60 -5.31 -6.65
C LEU A 58 4.31 -5.85 -6.05
N ARG A 59 4.33 -6.24 -4.78
CA ARG A 59 3.13 -6.67 -4.05
C ARG A 59 2.59 -5.53 -3.21
N GLY A 60 1.38 -5.10 -3.52
CA GLY A 60 0.65 -4.08 -2.79
C GLY A 60 -0.35 -4.67 -1.80
N ASN A 61 -0.38 -4.12 -0.60
CA ASN A 61 -1.35 -4.44 0.45
C ASN A 61 -2.04 -3.15 0.89
N LEU A 62 -3.36 -3.17 0.87
CA LEU A 62 -4.21 -2.04 1.21
C LEU A 62 -5.04 -2.37 2.45
N ARG A 63 -5.20 -1.37 3.31
CA ARG A 63 -6.16 -1.36 4.42
C ARG A 63 -6.86 -0.02 4.42
N SER A 64 -8.12 0.01 4.83
CA SER A 64 -8.84 1.28 4.96
C SER A 64 -9.74 1.26 6.19
N GLN A 65 -10.30 2.42 6.52
CA GLN A 65 -11.42 2.52 7.44
C GLN A 65 -12.63 1.73 6.87
N PRO A 66 -13.49 1.15 7.74
CA PRO A 66 -14.60 0.29 7.31
C PRO A 66 -15.55 0.91 6.26
N GLU A 67 -15.66 2.23 6.24
CA GLU A 67 -16.54 2.99 5.37
C GLU A 67 -15.97 3.19 3.95
N ILE A 68 -14.68 2.95 3.75
CA ILE A 68 -13.96 3.23 2.51
C ILE A 68 -13.71 1.94 1.75
N ASP A 69 -14.25 1.86 0.53
CA ASP A 69 -14.09 0.71 -0.35
C ASP A 69 -12.81 0.79 -1.19
N ILE A 70 -11.84 -0.06 -0.86
CA ILE A 70 -10.58 -0.24 -1.59
C ILE A 70 -10.55 -1.50 -2.45
N GLN A 71 -11.62 -2.30 -2.45
CA GLN A 71 -11.69 -3.54 -3.22
C GLN A 71 -11.66 -3.25 -4.72
N GLU A 72 -12.44 -2.27 -5.17
CA GLU A 72 -12.49 -1.86 -6.58
C GLU A 72 -11.12 -1.35 -7.05
N PHE A 73 -10.45 -0.54 -6.24
CA PHE A 73 -9.12 -0.02 -6.56
C PHE A 73 -8.10 -1.16 -6.71
N ALA A 74 -8.14 -2.16 -5.84
CA ALA A 74 -7.30 -3.35 -5.98
C ALA A 74 -7.65 -4.17 -7.23
N ALA A 75 -8.94 -4.28 -7.57
CA ALA A 75 -9.41 -5.01 -8.76
C ALA A 75 -8.95 -4.35 -10.07
N GLU A 76 -8.94 -3.01 -10.15
CA GLU A 76 -8.39 -2.25 -11.28
C GLU A 76 -6.90 -2.56 -11.52
N LEU A 77 -6.17 -2.93 -10.47
CA LEU A 77 -4.76 -3.31 -10.52
C LEU A 77 -4.55 -4.82 -10.76
N GLY A 78 -5.61 -5.56 -11.09
CA GLY A 78 -5.58 -7.01 -11.28
C GLY A 78 -5.51 -7.82 -9.98
N GLY A 79 -5.79 -7.17 -8.84
CA GLY A 79 -5.85 -7.78 -7.52
C GLY A 79 -7.27 -8.06 -7.04
N GLY A 80 -7.46 -8.07 -5.72
CA GLY A 80 -8.76 -8.29 -5.09
C GLY A 80 -8.67 -8.37 -3.56
N GLY A 81 -9.80 -8.72 -2.92
CA GLY A 81 -9.92 -8.84 -1.47
C GLY A 81 -11.28 -8.38 -0.97
N HIS A 82 -11.28 -7.79 0.22
CA HIS A 82 -12.45 -7.23 0.89
C HIS A 82 -12.47 -5.70 0.77
N ARG A 83 -13.65 -5.12 1.01
CA ARG A 83 -13.90 -3.68 0.96
C ARG A 83 -12.89 -2.85 1.74
N ASN A 84 -12.40 -3.34 2.89
CA ASN A 84 -11.43 -2.64 3.74
C ASN A 84 -10.05 -3.33 3.87
N ALA A 85 -9.83 -4.41 3.13
CA ALA A 85 -8.59 -5.17 3.13
C ALA A 85 -8.39 -5.87 1.79
N ALA A 86 -7.55 -5.30 0.93
CA ALA A 86 -7.32 -5.79 -0.42
C ALA A 86 -5.83 -5.80 -0.77
N GLY A 87 -5.47 -6.49 -1.85
CA GLY A 87 -4.09 -6.55 -2.32
C GLY A 87 -4.01 -6.81 -3.82
N PHE A 88 -2.85 -6.49 -4.39
CA PHE A 88 -2.59 -6.63 -5.83
C PHE A 88 -1.11 -6.95 -6.05
N THR A 89 -0.78 -7.44 -7.25
CA THR A 89 0.60 -7.68 -7.67
C THR A 89 0.84 -7.05 -9.04
N LEU A 90 1.81 -6.15 -9.12
CA LEU A 90 2.22 -5.51 -10.35
C LEU A 90 3.51 -6.14 -10.88
N PRO A 91 3.74 -6.10 -12.21
CA PRO A 91 5.01 -6.50 -12.79
C PRO A 91 6.17 -5.65 -12.25
N PRO A 92 7.44 -6.06 -12.50
CA PRO A 92 8.60 -5.29 -12.08
C PRO A 92 8.57 -3.85 -12.59
N ALA A 93 8.73 -2.91 -11.68
CA ALA A 93 8.71 -1.47 -11.92
C ALA A 93 9.49 -0.74 -10.83
N ASP A 94 9.73 0.56 -11.04
CA ASP A 94 10.31 1.43 -10.03
C ASP A 94 9.36 1.60 -8.83
N LEU A 95 9.84 1.30 -7.63
CA LEU A 95 9.03 1.25 -6.42
C LEU A 95 8.48 2.64 -6.03
N ASP A 96 9.34 3.66 -6.07
CA ASP A 96 8.98 5.02 -5.65
C ASP A 96 8.02 5.69 -6.65
N ALA A 97 8.26 5.52 -7.95
CA ALA A 97 7.35 6.00 -8.99
C ALA A 97 5.99 5.30 -8.92
N THR A 98 5.98 3.99 -8.70
CA THR A 98 4.73 3.22 -8.53
C THR A 98 3.97 3.70 -7.29
N LEU A 99 4.65 3.91 -6.16
CA LEU A 99 4.01 4.46 -4.96
C LEU A 99 3.39 5.83 -5.22
N ALA A 100 4.12 6.73 -5.89
CA ALA A 100 3.63 8.07 -6.20
C ALA A 100 2.37 8.03 -7.09
N ASP A 101 2.37 7.19 -8.14
CA ASP A 101 1.19 7.01 -9.01
C ASP A 101 -0.02 6.47 -8.24
N LEU A 102 0.17 5.42 -7.45
CA LEU A 102 -0.94 4.80 -6.72
C LEU A 102 -1.50 5.71 -5.64
N VAL A 103 -0.66 6.48 -4.95
CA VAL A 103 -1.12 7.50 -3.98
C VAL A 103 -1.96 8.56 -4.70
N ALA A 104 -1.49 9.11 -5.82
CA ALA A 104 -2.25 10.10 -6.57
C ALA A 104 -3.60 9.57 -7.10
N ARG A 105 -3.67 8.28 -7.46
CA ARG A 105 -4.94 7.65 -7.85
C ARG A 105 -5.86 7.42 -6.65
N LEU A 106 -5.33 7.05 -5.49
CA LEU A 106 -6.10 6.91 -4.26
C LEU A 106 -6.65 8.26 -3.78
N GLU A 107 -5.86 9.34 -3.84
CA GLU A 107 -6.30 10.70 -3.51
C GLU A 107 -7.54 11.07 -4.34
N LYS A 108 -7.48 10.86 -5.66
CA LYS A 108 -8.63 11.10 -6.55
C LYS A 108 -9.85 10.25 -6.20
N LYS A 109 -9.67 8.99 -5.78
CA LYS A 109 -10.80 8.14 -5.35
C LYS A 109 -11.42 8.67 -4.05
N LEU A 110 -10.60 9.16 -3.12
CA LEU A 110 -11.06 9.73 -1.85
C LEU A 110 -11.70 11.11 -1.96
N GLU A 111 -11.47 11.85 -3.05
CA GLU A 111 -12.15 13.11 -3.36
C GLU A 111 -13.56 12.89 -3.96
N GLN A 112 -13.80 11.72 -4.55
CA GLN A 112 -15.08 11.36 -5.19
C GLN A 112 -16.10 10.75 -4.21
N HIS A 113 -15.68 10.52 -2.96
CA HIS A 113 -16.47 9.97 -1.86
C HIS A 113 -16.58 11.00 -0.72
#